data_AF-A0AAD9Q7I9-F1
#
_entry.id   AF-A0AAD9Q7I9-F1
#
_cell.length_a   1.000
_cell.length_b   1.000
_cell.length_c   1.000
_cell.angle_alpha   90.00
_cell.angle_beta   90.00
_cell.angle_gamma   90.00
#
_symmetry.space_group_name_H-M   'P 1'
#
loop_
_entity.id
_entity.type
_entity.pdbx_description
1 polymer ?
#
loop_
_entity_poly.entity_id
_entity_poly.type
_entity_poly.pdbx_seq_one_letter_code
_entity_poly.pdbx_strand_id
1 'polypeptide(L)'
;MFNSCEPCAGFKCKNDSFPLQPEYWWKWENTTNKKYFISFREALTNDLPVEHNSIFEYPYPLPQAHKCPRPESCLGGMDSNCSQGYEGPLCNVCQQGYYKQLRTCSKCPSKNWMIGQLCLIVAAIFVFGEARSKLRRKRVPPGGSHS
;
A
#
# COMPACT_ATOMS: atom_id res chain seq x y z
N MET A 1 34.51 -7.69 -23.38
CA MET A 1 34.97 -6.91 -22.23
C MET A 1 33.77 -6.77 -21.31
N PHE A 2 33.80 -7.34 -20.10
CA PHE A 2 32.71 -7.14 -19.15
C PHE A 2 32.79 -5.70 -18.64
N ASN A 3 31.66 -5.00 -18.60
CA ASN A 3 31.57 -3.65 -18.05
C ASN A 3 31.90 -3.65 -16.55
N SER A 4 32.20 -2.47 -15.99
CA SER A 4 32.42 -2.32 -14.54
C SER A 4 31.23 -2.83 -13.74
N CYS A 5 31.49 -3.46 -12.60
CA CYS A 5 30.43 -3.89 -11.68
C CYS A 5 29.67 -2.67 -11.14
N GLU A 6 28.36 -2.63 -11.37
CA GLU A 6 27.49 -1.59 -10.82
C GLU A 6 26.81 -2.07 -9.52
N PRO A 7 26.60 -1.17 -8.55
CA PRO A 7 25.86 -1.50 -7.34
C PRO A 7 24.41 -1.87 -7.67
N CYS A 8 23.90 -2.88 -6.98
CA CYS A 8 22.53 -3.36 -7.13
C CYS A 8 21.51 -2.33 -6.61
N ALA A 9 21.04 -1.44 -7.49
CA ALA A 9 20.07 -0.41 -7.13
C ALA A 9 18.68 -1.01 -6.87
N GLY A 10 18.21 -0.95 -5.62
CA GLY A 10 16.90 -1.44 -5.20
C GLY A 10 16.80 -2.95 -4.97
N PHE A 11 17.92 -3.69 -5.07
CA PHE A 11 17.96 -5.15 -4.87
C PHE A 11 18.92 -5.55 -3.75
N LYS A 12 18.62 -6.63 -3.04
CA LYS A 12 19.55 -7.24 -2.08
C LYS A 12 20.43 -8.24 -2.80
N CYS A 13 21.64 -7.85 -3.17
CA CYS A 13 22.60 -8.77 -3.78
C CYS A 13 23.29 -9.63 -2.73
N LYS A 14 22.94 -10.91 -2.69
CA LYS A 14 23.59 -11.91 -1.82
C LYS A 14 23.56 -13.27 -2.53
N ASN A 15 24.71 -13.95 -2.59
CA ASN A 15 24.86 -15.28 -3.22
C ASN A 15 24.25 -15.32 -4.64
N ASP A 16 24.60 -14.34 -5.48
CA ASP A 16 24.12 -14.20 -6.87
C ASP A 16 22.59 -14.18 -7.04
N SER A 17 21.89 -13.93 -5.94
CA SER A 17 20.45 -13.73 -5.86
C SER A 17 20.16 -12.26 -5.56
N PHE A 18 19.05 -11.76 -6.11
CA PHE A 18 18.64 -10.37 -5.99
C PHE A 18 17.14 -10.22 -5.68
N PRO A 19 16.66 -10.67 -4.50
CA PRO A 19 15.34 -10.27 -4.07
C PRO A 19 15.27 -8.75 -3.93
N LEU A 20 14.14 -8.17 -4.34
CA LEU A 20 13.89 -6.74 -4.26
C LEU A 20 13.97 -6.26 -2.80
N GLN A 21 14.62 -5.12 -2.56
CA GLN A 21 14.65 -4.49 -1.24
C GLN A 21 13.25 -4.01 -0.82
N PRO A 22 12.96 -3.93 0.48
CA PRO A 22 11.85 -3.12 0.97
C PRO A 22 11.92 -1.70 0.38
N GLU A 23 10.78 -1.01 0.30
CA GLU A 23 10.62 0.32 -0.32
C GLU A 23 10.69 0.34 -1.86
N TYR A 24 10.94 -0.80 -2.52
CA TYR A 24 10.97 -0.91 -3.98
C TYR A 24 9.87 -1.83 -4.49
N TRP A 25 9.47 -1.61 -5.75
CA TRP A 25 8.48 -2.38 -6.47
C TRP A 25 8.93 -2.64 -7.92
N TRP A 26 8.56 -3.79 -8.44
CA TRP A 26 8.67 -4.18 -9.85
C TRP A 26 7.45 -5.01 -10.27
N LYS A 27 7.38 -5.40 -11.55
CA LYS A 27 6.40 -6.38 -12.01
C LYS A 27 7.02 -7.28 -13.07
N TRP A 28 6.75 -8.58 -12.94
CA TRP A 28 7.04 -9.55 -14.01
C TRP A 28 6.18 -9.25 -15.23
N GLU A 29 6.82 -9.14 -16.38
CA GLU A 29 6.13 -8.97 -17.66
C GLU A 29 5.12 -10.10 -17.91
N ASN A 30 5.52 -11.34 -17.61
CA ASN A 30 4.66 -12.51 -17.68
C ASN A 30 5.15 -13.63 -16.74
N THR A 31 4.32 -14.67 -16.57
CA THR A 31 4.63 -15.83 -15.72
C THR A 31 5.82 -16.65 -16.23
N THR A 32 6.07 -16.64 -17.54
CA THR A 32 7.19 -17.35 -18.17
C THR A 32 8.52 -16.70 -17.77
N ASN A 33 8.69 -15.39 -17.93
CA ASN A 33 9.86 -14.64 -17.48
C ASN A 33 10.17 -14.90 -16.01
N LYS A 34 9.13 -14.91 -15.15
CA LYS A 34 9.28 -15.25 -13.74
C LYS A 34 9.82 -16.67 -13.55
N LYS A 35 9.22 -17.67 -14.20
CA LYS A 35 9.64 -19.08 -14.09
C LYS A 35 11.08 -19.29 -14.57
N TYR A 36 11.43 -18.75 -15.73
CA TYR A 36 12.79 -18.81 -16.27
C TYR A 36 13.80 -18.18 -15.31
N PHE A 37 13.45 -17.03 -14.73
CA PHE A 37 14.32 -16.37 -13.75
C PHE A 37 14.56 -17.23 -12.50
N ILE A 38 13.50 -17.85 -11.97
CA ILE A 38 13.57 -18.73 -10.81
C ILE A 38 14.49 -19.92 -11.09
N SER A 39 14.29 -20.59 -12.24
CA SER A 39 15.11 -21.74 -12.64
C SER A 39 16.58 -21.36 -12.86
N PHE A 40 16.84 -20.23 -13.52
CA PHE A 40 18.19 -19.70 -13.71
C PHE A 40 18.89 -19.46 -12.36
N ARG A 41 18.21 -18.79 -11.42
CA ARG A 41 18.73 -18.55 -10.07
C ARG A 41 18.98 -19.84 -9.29
N GLU A 42 18.08 -20.83 -9.39
CA GLU A 42 18.25 -22.12 -8.71
C GLU A 42 19.44 -22.90 -9.26
N ALA A 43 19.69 -22.85 -10.57
CA ALA A 43 20.87 -23.44 -11.20
C ALA A 43 22.16 -22.80 -10.66
N LEU A 44 22.20 -21.46 -10.56
CA LEU A 44 23.34 -20.72 -9.99
C LEU A 44 23.58 -21.07 -8.52
N THR A 45 22.53 -21.21 -7.72
CA THR A 45 22.66 -21.44 -6.27
C THR A 45 23.21 -22.83 -5.94
N ASN A 46 22.88 -23.83 -6.77
CA ASN A 46 23.17 -25.23 -6.49
C ASN A 46 24.43 -25.77 -7.19
N ASP A 47 25.20 -24.91 -7.88
CA ASP A 47 26.40 -25.29 -8.65
C ASP A 47 26.14 -26.53 -9.54
N LEU A 48 24.92 -26.63 -10.08
CA LEU A 48 24.50 -27.83 -10.80
C LEU A 48 25.31 -27.97 -12.09
N PRO A 49 25.82 -29.18 -12.40
CA PRO A 49 26.54 -29.40 -13.64
C PRO A 49 25.63 -29.07 -14.83
N VAL A 50 26.23 -28.26 -15.72
CA VAL A 50 25.83 -27.75 -17.05
C VAL A 50 25.00 -28.73 -17.92
N GLU A 51 25.01 -30.03 -17.61
CA GLU A 51 24.36 -31.11 -18.36
C GLU A 51 22.82 -31.17 -18.22
N HIS A 52 22.22 -30.63 -17.15
CA HIS A 52 20.77 -30.62 -17.00
C HIS A 52 20.12 -29.36 -17.62
N ASN A 53 20.01 -29.36 -18.95
CA ASN A 53 19.07 -28.57 -19.74
C ASN A 53 19.15 -27.02 -19.63
N SER A 54 20.04 -26.47 -20.45
CA SER A 54 19.84 -25.33 -21.38
C SER A 54 19.54 -23.90 -20.90
N ILE A 55 19.51 -23.57 -19.61
CA ILE A 55 19.35 -22.15 -19.19
C ILE A 55 20.69 -21.60 -18.67
N PHE A 56 21.66 -21.44 -19.57
CA PHE A 56 22.90 -20.70 -19.29
C PHE A 56 22.67 -19.20 -19.17
N GLU A 57 21.58 -18.73 -19.77
CA GLU A 57 21.26 -17.33 -19.89
C GLU A 57 19.80 -17.10 -19.58
N TYR A 58 19.53 -16.02 -18.86
CA TYR A 58 18.20 -15.46 -18.74
C TYR A 58 17.98 -14.55 -19.96
N PRO A 59 17.15 -14.93 -20.94
CA PRO A 59 17.08 -14.24 -22.24
C PRO A 59 16.24 -12.96 -22.20
N TYR A 60 15.76 -12.56 -21.02
CA TYR A 60 14.87 -11.42 -20.84
C TYR A 60 15.59 -10.31 -20.07
N PRO A 61 15.18 -9.04 -20.22
CA PRO A 61 15.72 -7.97 -19.41
C PRO A 61 15.47 -8.23 -17.92
N LEU A 62 16.47 -7.97 -17.09
CA LEU A 62 16.28 -7.96 -15.64
C LEU A 62 15.22 -6.91 -15.29
N PRO A 63 14.24 -7.23 -14.44
CA PRO A 63 13.20 -6.27 -14.17
C PRO A 63 13.77 -5.09 -13.37
N GLN A 64 13.30 -3.89 -13.70
CA GLN A 64 13.79 -2.67 -13.08
C GLN A 64 13.13 -2.44 -11.73
N ALA A 65 13.93 -2.14 -10.70
CA ALA A 65 13.42 -1.73 -9.41
C ALA A 65 12.96 -0.26 -9.45
N HIS A 66 11.74 0.01 -8.98
CA HIS A 66 11.21 1.36 -8.83
C HIS A 66 10.97 1.68 -7.37
N LYS A 67 11.45 2.84 -6.91
CA LYS A 67 11.21 3.29 -5.53
C LYS A 67 9.74 3.63 -5.33
N CYS A 68 9.15 3.12 -4.26
CA CYS A 68 7.74 3.37 -3.97
C CYS A 68 7.53 4.79 -3.45
N PRO A 69 6.42 5.46 -3.83
CA PRO A 69 6.07 6.78 -3.30
C PRO A 69 5.90 6.79 -1.77
N ARG A 70 5.55 5.62 -1.22
CA ARG A 70 5.38 5.36 0.21
C ARG A 70 6.29 4.19 0.59
N PRO A 71 7.42 4.43 1.26
CA PRO A 71 8.41 3.38 1.55
C PRO A 71 7.81 2.15 2.23
N GLU A 72 6.91 2.34 3.19
CA GLU A 72 6.31 1.25 3.96
C GLU A 72 5.24 0.45 3.20
N SER A 73 4.76 0.92 2.05
CA SER A 73 3.75 0.17 1.28
C SER A 73 4.37 -0.99 0.50
N CYS A 74 5.68 -0.97 0.26
CA CYS A 74 6.40 -1.96 -0.51
C CYS A 74 7.30 -2.82 0.38
N LEU A 75 6.96 -4.10 0.50
CA LEU A 75 7.72 -5.05 1.32
C LEU A 75 8.92 -5.63 0.55
N GLY A 76 9.00 -5.40 -0.76
CA GLY A 76 10.00 -5.97 -1.65
C GLY A 76 9.73 -7.45 -1.95
N GLY A 77 10.80 -8.23 -2.06
CA GLY A 77 10.74 -9.64 -2.43
C GLY A 77 10.52 -9.89 -3.93
N MET A 78 10.47 -11.17 -4.33
CA MET A 78 10.38 -11.53 -5.75
C MET A 78 9.09 -11.08 -6.44
N ASP A 79 8.01 -10.94 -5.70
CA ASP A 79 6.69 -10.59 -6.24
C ASP A 79 6.28 -9.15 -5.91
N SER A 80 7.18 -8.35 -5.32
CA SER A 80 6.89 -6.99 -4.87
C SER A 80 5.63 -6.91 -4.01
N ASN A 81 5.60 -7.72 -2.96
CA ASN A 81 4.45 -7.79 -2.07
C ASN A 81 4.17 -6.42 -1.46
N CYS A 82 2.90 -6.04 -1.47
CA CYS A 82 2.44 -4.83 -0.83
C CYS A 82 2.08 -5.08 0.63
N SER A 83 2.24 -4.06 1.47
CA SER A 83 1.75 -4.09 2.84
C SER A 83 0.22 -4.13 2.89
N GLN A 84 -0.33 -4.51 4.04
CA GLN A 84 -1.77 -4.58 4.24
C GLN A 84 -2.47 -3.24 3.90
N GLY A 85 -3.57 -3.31 3.17
CA GLY A 85 -4.34 -2.14 2.73
C GLY A 85 -3.86 -1.51 1.42
N TYR A 86 -2.74 -1.97 0.85
CA TYR A 86 -2.16 -1.46 -0.39
C TYR A 86 -2.06 -2.56 -1.46
N GLU A 87 -2.23 -2.19 -2.72
CA GLU A 87 -2.13 -3.08 -3.87
C GLU A 87 -1.75 -2.31 -5.14
N GLY A 88 -1.64 -3.05 -6.26
CA GLY A 88 -1.40 -2.48 -7.58
C GLY A 88 0.03 -1.97 -7.79
N PRO A 89 0.26 -1.21 -8.88
CA PRO A 89 1.56 -0.66 -9.21
C PRO A 89 2.11 0.25 -8.11
N LEU A 90 3.38 0.04 -7.75
CA LEU A 90 4.09 0.76 -6.68
C LEU A 90 3.38 0.68 -5.31
N CYS A 91 2.51 -0.31 -5.11
CA CYS A 91 1.67 -0.44 -3.91
C CYS A 91 0.95 0.88 -3.54
N ASN A 92 0.40 1.56 -4.55
CA ASN A 92 -0.19 2.90 -4.40
C ASN A 92 -1.73 2.91 -4.61
N VAL A 93 -2.33 1.75 -4.78
CA VAL A 93 -3.79 1.58 -4.82
C VAL A 93 -4.26 1.07 -3.46
N CYS A 94 -5.37 1.59 -2.94
CA CYS A 94 -5.94 1.06 -1.70
C CYS A 94 -6.75 -0.20 -2.01
N GLN A 95 -6.49 -1.25 -1.23
CA GLN A 95 -7.23 -2.51 -1.32
C GLN A 95 -8.73 -2.30 -1.05
N GLN A 96 -9.55 -3.25 -1.51
CA GLN A 96 -10.95 -3.27 -1.15
C GLN A 96 -11.15 -3.30 0.37
N GLY A 97 -12.04 -2.43 0.87
CA GLY A 97 -12.24 -2.22 2.30
C GLY A 97 -11.27 -1.21 2.93
N TYR A 98 -10.44 -0.55 2.11
CA TYR A 98 -9.64 0.62 2.48
C TYR A 98 -10.02 1.81 1.61
N TYR A 99 -9.80 3.02 2.13
CA TYR A 99 -10.00 4.28 1.40
C TYR A 99 -8.74 5.13 1.51
N LYS A 100 -8.54 6.01 0.53
CA LYS A 100 -7.40 6.93 0.53
C LYS A 100 -7.66 8.08 1.49
N GLN A 101 -6.85 8.18 2.53
CA GLN A 101 -6.84 9.28 3.48
C GLN A 101 -5.53 10.05 3.31
N LEU A 102 -5.58 11.22 2.68
CA LEU A 102 -4.39 11.97 2.25
C LEU A 102 -3.46 11.10 1.37
N ARG A 103 -2.34 10.65 1.93
CA ARG A 103 -1.35 9.82 1.25
C ARG A 103 -1.38 8.35 1.70
N THR A 104 -2.16 7.97 2.71
CA THR A 104 -2.24 6.60 3.27
C THR A 104 -3.54 5.91 2.86
N CYS A 105 -3.54 4.58 2.92
CA CYS A 105 -4.76 3.78 2.86
C CYS A 105 -5.22 3.43 4.26
N SER A 106 -6.43 3.89 4.61
CA SER A 106 -7.06 3.68 5.91
C SER A 106 -8.18 2.67 5.79
N LYS A 107 -8.35 1.80 6.79
CA LYS A 107 -9.42 0.80 6.79
C LYS A 107 -10.78 1.48 6.85
N CYS A 108 -11.72 1.05 6.01
CA CYS A 108 -13.10 1.51 6.06
C CYS A 108 -13.73 1.13 7.42
N PRO A 109 -14.43 2.06 8.09
CA PRO A 109 -15.15 1.71 9.31
C PRO A 109 -16.27 0.73 9.02
N SER A 110 -16.68 -0.03 10.04
CA SER A 110 -17.81 -0.95 9.91
C SER A 110 -19.12 -0.18 9.75
N LYS A 111 -20.12 -0.81 9.12
CA LYS A 111 -21.45 -0.21 8.95
C LYS A 111 -22.07 0.21 10.29
N ASN A 112 -21.91 -0.63 11.33
CA ASN A 112 -22.41 -0.34 12.67
C ASN A 112 -21.70 0.87 13.30
N TRP A 113 -20.40 1.00 13.06
CA TRP A 113 -19.64 2.17 13.51
C TRP A 113 -20.14 3.45 12.84
N MET A 114 -20.37 3.42 11.52
CA MET A 114 -20.92 4.58 10.79
C MET A 114 -22.30 4.98 11.31
N ILE A 115 -23.20 4.02 11.56
CA ILE A 115 -24.52 4.27 12.13
C ILE A 115 -24.38 4.89 13.53
N GLY A 116 -23.50 4.34 14.37
CA GLY A 116 -23.23 4.89 15.70
C GLY A 116 -22.76 6.35 15.64
N GLN A 117 -21.81 6.67 14.75
CA GLN A 117 -21.33 8.04 14.55
C GLN A 117 -22.46 8.97 14.09
N LEU A 118 -23.31 8.53 13.16
CA LEU A 118 -24.44 9.33 12.69
C LEU A 118 -25.45 9.61 13.82
N CYS A 119 -25.81 8.59 14.61
CA CYS A 119 -26.70 8.76 15.76
C CYS A 119 -26.15 9.74 16.79
N LEU A 120 -24.84 9.69 17.09
CA LEU A 120 -24.18 10.60 18.01
C LEU A 120 -24.21 12.06 17.51
N ILE A 121 -23.95 12.28 16.22
CA ILE A 121 -24.00 13.61 15.61
C ILE A 121 -25.43 14.17 15.70
N VAL A 122 -26.44 13.36 15.37
CA VAL A 122 -27.85 13.76 15.45
C VAL A 122 -28.24 14.11 16.89
N ALA A 123 -27.88 13.27 17.86
CA ALA A 123 -28.15 13.52 19.27
C ALA A 123 -27.48 14.82 19.76
N ALA A 124 -26.23 15.08 19.37
CA ALA A 124 -25.53 16.30 19.70
C ALA A 124 -26.27 17.54 19.14
N ILE A 125 -26.72 17.49 17.88
CA ILE A 125 -27.48 18.59 17.26
C ILE A 125 -28.77 18.89 18.03
N PHE A 126 -29.52 17.86 18.45
CA PHE A 126 -30.74 18.06 19.26
C PHE A 126 -30.44 18.71 20.61
N VAL A 127 -29.42 18.22 21.34
CA VAL A 127 -29.02 18.77 22.64
C VAL A 127 -28.56 20.23 22.50
N PHE A 128 -27.71 20.52 21.53
CA PHE A 128 -27.23 21.89 21.29
C PHE A 128 -28.35 22.81 20.80
N GLY A 129 -29.28 22.31 19.98
CA GLY A 129 -30.47 23.03 19.53
C GLY A 129 -31.36 23.46 20.69
N GLU A 130 -31.71 22.52 21.58
CA GLU A 130 -32.49 22.77 22.79
C GLU A 130 -31.77 23.71 23.78
N ALA A 131 -30.46 23.55 23.97
CA ALA A 131 -29.68 24.48 24.79
C ALA A 131 -29.73 25.91 24.21
N ARG A 132 -29.59 26.06 22.89
CA ARG A 132 -29.68 27.35 22.20
C ARG A 132 -31.08 27.94 22.27
N SER A 133 -32.12 27.12 22.12
CA SER A 133 -33.53 27.55 22.20
C SER A 133 -33.85 28.08 23.59
N LYS A 134 -33.42 27.36 24.65
CA LYS A 134 -33.56 27.79 26.05
C LYS A 134 -32.76 29.05 26.36
N LEU A 135 -31.52 29.18 25.88
CA LEU A 135 -30.73 30.41 26.02
C LEU A 135 -31.37 31.60 25.29
N ARG A 136 -31.96 31.39 24.10
CA ARG A 136 -32.74 32.43 23.41
C ARG A 136 -33.97 32.83 24.21
N ARG A 137 -34.72 31.87 24.74
CA ARG A 137 -35.93 32.14 25.54
C ARG A 137 -35.63 32.90 26.83
N LYS A 138 -34.50 32.62 27.49
CA LYS A 138 -34.02 33.39 28.65
C LYS A 138 -33.63 34.83 28.32
N ARG A 139 -33.17 35.10 27.08
CA ARG A 139 -32.78 36.44 26.63
C ARG A 139 -33.95 37.31 26.17
N VAL A 140 -35.10 36.72 25.85
CA VAL A 140 -36.33 37.44 25.55
C VAL A 140 -37.08 37.66 26.87
N PRO A 141 -37.16 38.89 27.41
CA PRO A 141 -37.88 39.14 28.65
C PRO A 141 -39.39 38.92 28.47
N PRO A 142 -40.11 38.38 29.47
CA PRO A 142 -41.57 38.28 29.40
C PRO A 142 -42.20 39.67 29.51
N GLY A 143 -42.75 40.16 28.39
CA GLY A 143 -43.80 41.17 28.31
C GLY A 143 -43.53 42.56 28.93
N GLY A 144 -43.27 43.55 28.08
CA GLY A 144 -43.62 44.94 28.38
C GLY A 144 -45.08 45.18 27.98
N SER A 145 -46.02 44.85 28.87
CA SER A 145 -47.40 45.35 28.83
C SER A 145 -47.44 46.62 29.68
N HIS A 146 -47.54 47.79 29.06
CA HIS A 146 -47.94 49.01 29.75
C HIS A 146 -48.83 49.85 28.81
N SER A 147 -50.07 49.99 29.28
CA SER A 147 -51.01 51.12 29.17
C SER A 147 -51.25 51.79 27.83
#